data_AF-A0ABD0Z7R1-F1
#
_entry.id   AF-A0ABD0Z7R1-F1
#
_cell.length_a   1.000
_cell.length_b   1.000
_cell.length_c   1.000
_cell.angle_alpha   90.00
_cell.angle_beta   90.00
_cell.angle_gamma   90.00
#
_symmetry.space_group_name_H-M   'P 1'
#
loop_
_entity.id
_entity.type
_entity.pdbx_description
1 polymer ?
#
loop_
_entity_poly.entity_id
_entity_poly.type
_entity_poly.pdbx_seq_one_letter_code
_entity_poly.pdbx_strand_id
1 'polypeptide(L)'
;MSFPLGDSHDIISPINGLVLIRDKQVLEGRKNSELVSVVCNPSTGQSITLPKPKTRKKISIRSYFGYDPIEKQFKVLSMTWSDDGTSKEHQVLTLGTEKLYWRMIECGIYTP
;
A
#
# COMPACT_ATOMS: atom_id res chain seq x y z
N MET A 1 -18.89 12.17 11.39
CA MET A 1 -17.63 11.40 11.30
C MET A 1 -16.69 12.18 10.40
N SER A 2 -15.52 12.59 10.90
CA SER A 2 -14.52 13.30 10.10
C SER A 2 -13.45 12.32 9.64
N PHE A 3 -13.22 12.26 8.34
CA PHE A 3 -12.12 11.49 7.78
C PHE A 3 -10.77 12.11 8.12
N PRO A 4 -9.75 11.32 8.46
CA PRO A 4 -8.40 11.82 8.61
C PRO A 4 -7.77 11.98 7.22
N LEU A 5 -8.14 13.05 6.53
CA LEU A 5 -7.49 13.50 5.28
C LEU A 5 -6.50 14.65 5.52
N GLY A 6 -6.20 14.98 6.79
CA GLY A 6 -5.53 16.21 7.18
C GLY A 6 -4.22 16.52 6.45
N ASP A 7 -3.45 15.49 6.04
CA ASP A 7 -2.20 15.62 5.29
C ASP A 7 -1.98 14.46 4.28
N SER A 8 -3.07 13.93 3.70
CA SER A 8 -2.95 12.87 2.69
C SER A 8 -2.33 13.41 1.41
N HIS A 9 -1.26 12.78 0.94
CA HIS A 9 -0.54 13.21 -0.26
C HIS A 9 -1.22 12.71 -1.54
N ASP A 10 -1.80 11.49 -1.53
CA ASP A 10 -2.44 10.88 -2.70
C ASP A 10 -3.55 9.90 -2.30
N ILE A 11 -4.69 9.91 -3.02
CA ILE A 11 -5.67 8.81 -3.02
C ILE A 11 -5.32 7.89 -4.20
N ILE A 12 -5.04 6.62 -3.91
CA ILE A 12 -4.46 5.71 -4.89
C ILE A 12 -5.54 4.95 -5.66
N SER A 13 -6.50 4.30 -4.99
CA SER A 13 -7.56 3.54 -5.65
C SER A 13 -8.73 3.21 -4.70
N PRO A 14 -10.00 3.46 -5.09
CA PRO A 14 -11.16 2.94 -4.39
C PRO A 14 -11.51 1.52 -4.87
N ILE A 15 -11.60 0.55 -3.95
CA ILE A 15 -12.02 -0.83 -4.24
C ILE A 15 -13.03 -1.26 -3.18
N ASN A 16 -14.24 -1.65 -3.60
CA ASN A 16 -15.34 -2.11 -2.72
C ASN A 16 -15.59 -1.20 -1.50
N GLY A 17 -15.57 0.11 -1.71
CA GLY A 17 -15.80 1.11 -0.66
C GLY A 17 -14.62 1.34 0.29
N LEU A 18 -13.50 0.65 0.11
CA LEU A 18 -12.24 0.91 0.79
C LEU A 18 -11.32 1.75 -0.11
N VAL A 19 -10.49 2.61 0.49
CA VAL A 19 -9.51 3.42 -0.25
C VAL A 19 -8.11 3.21 0.31
N LEU A 20 -7.12 3.13 -0.58
CA LEU A 20 -5.71 3.21 -0.22
C LEU A 20 -5.24 4.66 -0.37
N ILE A 21 -4.68 5.23 0.69
CA ILE A 21 -4.13 6.59 0.71
C ILE A 21 -2.65 6.56 1.12
N ARG A 22 -1.91 7.59 0.68
CA ARG A 22 -0.58 7.90 1.19
C ARG A 22 -0.69 9.05 2.17
N ASP A 23 -0.26 8.82 3.40
CA ASP A 23 -0.44 9.75 4.51
C ASP A 23 0.90 10.03 5.22
N LYS A 24 1.05 11.21 5.81
CA LYS A 24 2.27 11.64 6.48
C LYS A 24 2.09 11.58 8.00
N GLN A 25 2.62 10.52 8.63
CA GLN A 25 2.43 10.26 10.05
C GLN A 25 3.74 10.31 10.84
N VAL A 26 3.68 10.83 12.07
CA VAL A 26 4.78 10.68 13.04
C VAL A 26 4.61 9.33 13.72
N LEU A 27 5.43 8.36 13.34
CA LEU A 27 5.43 7.04 13.96
C LEU A 27 6.07 7.11 15.35
N GLU A 28 5.54 6.35 16.30
CA GLU A 28 6.06 6.29 17.66
C GLU A 28 7.59 6.03 17.67
N GLY A 29 8.30 6.80 18.49
CA GLY A 29 9.76 6.73 18.58
C GLY A 29 10.53 7.45 17.46
N ARG A 30 9.86 8.19 16.55
CA ARG A 30 10.52 9.02 15.53
C ARG A 30 10.27 10.50 15.72
N LYS A 31 11.30 11.32 15.45
CA LYS A 31 11.21 12.79 15.44
C LYS A 31 10.59 13.35 14.17
N ASN A 32 10.73 12.63 13.05
CA ASN A 32 10.28 13.09 11.74
C ASN A 32 9.06 12.28 11.29
N SER A 33 8.12 12.97 10.67
CA SER A 33 7.00 12.36 9.97
C SER A 33 7.46 11.53 8.78
N GLU A 34 6.72 10.48 8.45
CA GLU A 34 7.00 9.60 7.34
C GLU A 34 5.75 9.36 6.49
N LEU A 35 5.98 9.18 5.18
CA LEU A 35 4.94 8.73 4.26
C LEU A 35 4.65 7.24 4.48
N VAL A 36 3.44 6.95 4.91
CA VAL A 36 2.91 5.60 5.11
C VAL A 36 1.73 5.34 4.17
N SER A 37 1.47 4.07 3.90
CA SER A 37 0.27 3.65 3.16
C SER A 37 -0.80 3.26 4.17
N VAL A 38 -2.01 3.77 3.98
CA VAL A 38 -3.16 3.52 4.88
C VAL A 38 -4.32 3.03 4.04
N VAL A 39 -4.96 1.95 4.47
CA VAL A 39 -6.25 1.54 3.92
C VAL A 39 -7.34 2.00 4.86
N CYS A 40 -8.33 2.73 4.36
CA CYS A 40 -9.45 3.17 5.19
C CYS A 40 -10.81 2.79 4.59
N ASN A 41 -11.78 2.62 5.50
CA ASN A 41 -13.19 2.53 5.18
C ASN A 41 -13.83 3.89 5.45
N PRO A 42 -14.06 4.68 4.40
CA PRO A 42 -14.85 5.88 4.42
C PRO A 42 -16.11 5.93 5.29
N SER A 43 -16.93 4.89 5.18
CA SER A 43 -18.26 4.88 5.76
C SER A 43 -18.22 4.62 7.27
N THR A 44 -17.16 3.96 7.76
CA THR A 44 -16.99 3.64 9.19
C THR A 44 -15.91 4.49 9.87
N GLY A 45 -15.08 5.20 9.11
CA GLY A 45 -13.92 5.93 9.62
C GLY A 45 -12.78 5.03 10.10
N GLN A 46 -12.90 3.71 9.98
CA GLN A 46 -11.85 2.78 10.36
C GLN A 46 -10.69 2.82 9.37
N SER A 47 -9.47 2.72 9.87
CA SER A 47 -8.26 2.72 9.06
C SER A 47 -7.22 1.76 9.60
N ILE A 48 -6.37 1.25 8.71
CA ILE A 48 -5.20 0.45 9.07
C ILE A 48 -3.96 0.99 8.36
N THR A 49 -2.93 1.29 9.15
CA THR A 49 -1.61 1.67 8.63
C THR A 49 -0.86 0.40 8.24
N LEU A 50 -0.39 0.35 6.99
CA LEU A 50 0.35 -0.80 6.48
C LEU A 50 1.81 -0.74 6.93
N PRO A 51 2.46 -1.90 7.18
CA PRO A 51 3.90 -1.93 7.36
C PRO A 51 4.60 -1.42 6.10
N LYS A 52 5.84 -0.95 6.21
CA LYS A 52 6.58 -0.53 5.01
C LYS A 52 6.98 -1.71 4.14
N PRO A 53 6.90 -1.56 2.80
CA PRO A 53 7.54 -2.48 1.87
C PRO A 53 9.03 -2.64 2.20
N LYS A 54 9.55 -3.86 2.08
CA LYS A 54 10.97 -4.14 2.29
C LYS A 54 11.72 -3.81 1.00
N THR A 55 12.10 -2.56 0.79
CA THR A 55 12.80 -2.14 -0.43
C THR A 55 14.27 -1.84 -0.13
N ARG A 56 15.18 -2.29 -0.99
CA ARG A 56 16.63 -2.07 -0.80
C ARG A 56 17.10 -0.69 -1.26
N LYS A 57 16.31 0.03 -2.05
CA LYS A 57 16.70 1.29 -2.71
C LYS A 57 15.77 2.45 -2.32
N LYS A 58 16.32 3.66 -2.22
CA LYS A 58 15.54 4.92 -2.10
C LYS A 58 14.94 5.31 -3.45
N ILE A 59 14.05 4.47 -3.97
CA ILE A 59 13.42 4.65 -5.27
C ILE A 59 11.93 4.97 -5.08
N SER A 60 11.32 5.63 -6.08
CA SER A 60 9.89 5.88 -6.09
C SER A 60 9.10 4.57 -5.95
N ILE A 61 8.24 4.52 -4.94
CA ILE A 61 7.33 3.40 -4.70
C ILE A 61 5.96 3.78 -5.27
N ARG A 62 5.39 2.90 -6.08
CA ARG A 62 3.99 2.96 -6.47
C ARG A 62 3.25 1.80 -5.85
N SER A 63 2.15 2.12 -5.18
CA SER A 63 1.27 1.11 -4.58
C SER A 63 -0.04 1.07 -5.36
N TYR A 64 -0.68 -0.09 -5.36
CA TYR A 64 -1.97 -0.33 -5.99
C TYR A 64 -2.81 -1.17 -5.05
N PHE A 65 -4.09 -0.90 -5.01
CA PHE A 65 -5.03 -1.63 -4.16
C PHE A 65 -6.00 -2.43 -5.02
N GLY A 66 -6.24 -3.68 -4.65
CA GLY A 66 -7.07 -4.59 -5.41
C GLY A 66 -7.80 -5.59 -4.53
N TYR A 67 -8.80 -6.22 -5.11
CA TYR A 67 -9.54 -7.33 -4.51
C TYR A 67 -9.36 -8.56 -5.39
N ASP A 68 -8.91 -9.66 -4.78
CA ASP A 68 -8.86 -10.98 -5.40
C ASP A 68 -10.23 -11.65 -5.21
N PRO A 69 -11.04 -11.80 -6.27
CA PRO A 69 -12.37 -12.40 -6.15
C PRO A 69 -12.34 -13.92 -5.94
N ILE A 70 -11.23 -14.59 -6.27
CA ILE A 70 -11.09 -16.05 -6.13
C ILE A 70 -10.87 -16.37 -4.65
N GLU A 71 -9.84 -15.76 -4.07
CA GLU A 71 -9.49 -15.93 -2.65
C GLU A 71 -10.32 -15.04 -1.71
N LYS A 72 -11.13 -14.13 -2.28
CA LYS A 72 -11.98 -13.15 -1.56
C LYS A 72 -11.20 -12.25 -0.61
N GLN A 73 -10.02 -11.81 -1.04
CA GLN A 73 -9.07 -11.06 -0.21
C GLN A 73 -8.70 -9.72 -0.82
N PHE A 74 -8.58 -8.69 0.01
CA PHE A 74 -7.97 -7.44 -0.40
C PHE A 74 -6.45 -7.56 -0.39
N LYS A 75 -5.82 -7.05 -1.44
CA LYS A 75 -4.38 -7.11 -1.64
C LYS A 75 -3.84 -5.74 -2.02
N VAL A 76 -2.65 -5.43 -1.53
CA VAL A 76 -1.90 -4.23 -1.89
C VAL A 76 -0.66 -4.70 -2.63
N LEU A 77 -0.51 -4.25 -3.87
CA LEU A 77 0.71 -4.42 -4.65
C LEU A 77 1.58 -3.18 -4.45
N SER A 78 2.86 -3.36 -4.15
CA SER A 78 3.86 -2.29 -4.06
C SER A 78 5.01 -2.59 -5.01
N MET A 79 5.41 -1.59 -5.79
CA MET A 79 6.42 -1.71 -6.84
C MET A 79 7.44 -0.58 -6.72
N THR A 80 8.73 -0.91 -6.85
CA THR A 80 9.77 0.11 -7.07
C THR A 80 9.95 0.36 -8.56
N TRP A 81 10.12 1.62 -8.95
CA TRP A 81 10.26 2.04 -10.34
C TRP A 81 11.61 2.70 -10.59
N SER A 82 12.46 2.12 -11.45
CA SER A 82 13.72 2.74 -11.85
C SER A 82 13.52 3.89 -12.85
N ASP A 83 14.55 4.72 -12.98
CA ASP A 83 14.55 5.89 -13.87
C ASP A 83 14.35 5.52 -15.36
N ASP A 84 14.68 4.27 -15.72
CA ASP A 84 14.43 3.68 -17.05
C ASP A 84 12.94 3.34 -17.30
N GLY A 85 12.05 3.65 -16.37
CA GLY A 85 10.62 3.37 -16.46
C GLY A 85 10.26 1.90 -16.22
N THR A 86 11.20 1.06 -15.77
CA THR A 86 10.91 -0.35 -15.46
C THR A 86 10.66 -0.56 -13.97
N SER A 87 9.76 -1.49 -13.65
CA SER A 87 9.54 -1.91 -12.27
C SER A 87 10.55 -2.98 -11.85
N LYS A 88 11.14 -2.87 -10.65
CA LYS A 88 12.19 -3.79 -10.18
C LYS A 88 11.73 -4.75 -9.09
N GLU A 89 11.40 -4.22 -7.90
CA GLU A 89 10.98 -5.03 -6.76
C GLU A 89 9.45 -4.99 -6.66
N HIS A 90 8.81 -6.16 -6.66
CA HIS A 90 7.36 -6.31 -6.55
C HIS A 90 7.03 -7.04 -5.26
N GLN A 91 6.12 -6.45 -4.49
CA GLN A 91 5.70 -6.98 -3.20
C GLN A 91 4.19 -6.95 -3.07
N VAL A 92 3.62 -8.00 -2.51
CA VAL A 92 2.20 -8.07 -2.18
C VAL A 92 2.01 -8.15 -0.68
N LEU A 93 1.02 -7.42 -0.18
CA LEU A 93 0.51 -7.55 1.17
C LEU A 93 -0.97 -7.92 1.08
N THR A 94 -1.39 -8.90 1.86
CA THR A 94 -2.80 -9.34 1.91
C THR A 94 -3.41 -8.83 3.21
N LEU A 95 -4.61 -8.27 3.12
CA LEU A 95 -5.36 -7.77 4.29
C LEU A 95 -6.28 -8.87 4.83
N GLY A 96 -6.58 -8.79 6.13
CA GLY A 96 -7.45 -9.75 6.81
C GLY A 96 -6.73 -10.97 7.40
N THR A 97 -5.40 -11.01 7.32
CA THR A 97 -4.57 -12.00 8.04
C THR A 97 -4.20 -11.46 9.43
N GLU A 98 -3.96 -12.36 10.39
CA GLU A 98 -3.51 -11.97 11.75
C GLU A 98 -2.20 -11.18 11.72
N LYS A 99 -1.32 -11.46 10.75
CA LYS A 99 -0.04 -10.79 10.57
C LYS A 99 0.05 -10.17 9.19
N LEU A 100 0.22 -8.84 9.16
CA LEU A 100 0.50 -8.10 7.94
C LEU A 100 2.00 -8.14 7.63
N TYR A 101 2.36 -8.70 6.48
CA TYR A 101 3.73 -8.66 5.98
C TYR A 101 3.76 -8.62 4.45
N TRP A 102 4.83 -8.04 3.93
CA TRP A 102 5.10 -8.02 2.50
C TRP A 102 5.78 -9.32 2.06
N ARG A 103 5.20 -9.96 1.05
CA ARG A 103 5.84 -11.07 0.31
C ARG A 103 6.40 -10.53 -0.99
N MET A 104 7.66 -10.86 -1.30
CA MET A 104 8.22 -10.63 -2.63
C MET A 104 7.50 -11.54 -3.62
N ILE A 105 7.24 -11.02 -4.82
CA ILE A 105 6.71 -11.80 -5.94
C ILE A 105 7.55 -11.53 -7.18
N GLU A 106 7.63 -12.52 -8.06
CA GLU A 106 8.18 -12.33 -9.39
C GLU A 106 7.04 -11.95 -10.34
N CYS A 107 7.12 -10.76 -10.92
CA CYS A 107 6.24 -10.36 -12.02
C CYS A 107 6.90 -10.76 -13.33
N GLY A 108 6.66 -12.00 -13.77
CA GLY A 108 6.95 -12.42 -15.14
C GLY A 108 5.72 -12.20 -16.02
N ILE A 109 5.86 -11.45 -17.11
CA ILE A 109 4.94 -11.65 -18.24
C ILE A 109 5.33 -13.02 -18.80
N TYR A 110 4.49 -14.02 -18.60
CA TYR A 110 4.59 -15.25 -19.40
C TYR A 110 4.34 -14.82 -20.85
N THR A 111 5.42 -14.65 -21.61
CA THR A 111 5.32 -14.70 -23.07
C THR A 111 5.28 -16.18 -23.44
N PRO A 112 4.15 -16.71 -23.96
CA PRO A 112 4.06 -18.08 -24.43
C PRO A 112 5.05 -18.35 -25.58
#